data_AF-A0A929GJR6-F1
#
_entry.id   AF-A0A929GJR6-F1
#
_cell.length_a   1.000
_cell.length_b   1.000
_cell.length_c   1.000
_cell.angle_alpha   90.00
_cell.angle_beta   90.00
_cell.angle_gamma   90.00
#
_symmetry.space_group_name_H-M   'P 1'
#
loop_
_entity.id
_entity.type
_entity.pdbx_description
1 polymer ?
#
loop_
_entity_poly.entity_id
_entity_poly.type
_entity_poly.pdbx_seq_one_letter_code
_entity_poly.pdbx_strand_id
1 'polypeptide(L)'
;MLDADHHHLGDGVKLELLPTGADDTVYTKTFIPDLLDGDTASITLTTKSVVPTDTAGIGLFYDPVYVNGNEVGKLNDYIGAKEQDNLPRSVTIYFSTKLLVSGENNITISSGCNADCSDYDDFEFYDLRLKISPESTYQYRENLRPPLRKIWSSSIGGYRNTRLPVVSESGEVLFYTASKANPDPPWDKQTINAIDTRDGELVRSHETGGSWELHEHVVYSEGLVFASDFENIYAIGDNVLTWKFDLKPYKDEYNSAPGVRPVVYRRTVYTTINNAGKVLAIDAKTGVLKWVYTFETWQEPTDKEYFISYDSTFPAVSKGTVILIAQVEYIERG
;
A
#
# COMPACT_ATOMS: atom_id res chain seq x y z
N MET A 1 -27.23 10.67 23.80
CA MET A 1 -26.31 10.28 24.89
C MET A 1 -26.52 8.80 25.10
N LEU A 2 -25.46 7.99 25.12
CA LEU A 2 -25.55 6.55 25.38
C LEU A 2 -25.20 6.21 26.82
N ASP A 3 -24.17 6.86 27.36
CA ASP A 3 -23.73 6.68 28.74
C ASP A 3 -23.09 7.97 29.24
N ALA A 4 -23.46 8.45 30.42
CA ALA A 4 -22.92 9.67 31.01
C ALA A 4 -22.02 9.39 32.21
N ASP A 5 -21.98 8.13 32.68
CA ASP A 5 -21.26 7.76 33.87
C ASP A 5 -19.75 7.72 33.60
N HIS A 6 -18.99 7.84 34.69
CA HIS A 6 -17.54 7.64 34.68
C HIS A 6 -17.24 6.15 34.79
N HIS A 7 -16.36 5.67 33.91
CA HIS A 7 -15.87 4.30 33.88
C HIS A 7 -14.35 4.33 33.97
N HIS A 8 -13.80 3.42 34.76
CA HIS A 8 -12.36 3.19 34.84
C HIS A 8 -12.09 1.80 34.26
N LEU A 9 -11.43 1.76 33.11
CA LEU A 9 -11.03 0.51 32.47
C LEU A 9 -9.57 0.21 32.77
N GLY A 10 -9.29 -1.05 33.09
CA GLY A 10 -7.97 -1.52 33.48
C GLY A 10 -8.08 -2.63 34.52
N ASP A 11 -7.07 -2.73 35.38
CA ASP A 11 -6.93 -3.77 36.41
C ASP A 11 -6.50 -3.23 37.78
N GLY A 12 -6.20 -1.93 37.85
CA GLY A 12 -5.55 -1.29 38.97
C GLY A 12 -6.44 -0.39 39.79
N VAL A 13 -5.84 0.12 40.87
CA VAL A 13 -6.40 1.21 41.67
C VAL A 13 -5.56 2.45 41.41
N LYS A 14 -6.17 3.48 40.81
CA LYS A 14 -5.56 4.78 40.55
C LYS A 14 -6.37 5.87 41.25
N LEU A 15 -5.76 6.53 42.23
CA LEU A 15 -6.41 7.57 43.04
C LEU A 15 -6.79 8.81 42.22
N GLU A 16 -6.12 8.99 41.09
CA GLU A 16 -6.33 10.07 40.14
C GLU A 16 -7.47 9.80 39.13
N LEU A 17 -7.98 8.56 39.05
CA LEU A 17 -9.07 8.17 38.16
C LEU A 17 -10.40 8.07 38.91
N LEU A 18 -11.49 8.19 38.15
CA LEU A 18 -12.85 8.03 38.64
C LEU A 18 -13.60 6.97 37.81
N PRO A 19 -14.14 5.91 38.44
CA PRO A 19 -13.91 5.49 39.83
C PRO A 19 -12.44 5.13 40.13
N THR A 20 -12.06 5.13 41.40
CA THR A 20 -10.66 4.90 41.81
C THR A 20 -10.16 3.48 41.59
N GLY A 21 -11.06 2.49 41.61
CA GLY A 21 -10.74 1.12 41.21
C GLY A 21 -11.30 0.85 39.82
N ALA A 22 -10.59 0.05 39.04
CA ALA A 22 -11.05 -0.37 37.72
C ALA A 22 -12.36 -1.18 37.83
N ASP A 23 -13.29 -0.90 36.91
CA ASP A 23 -14.56 -1.60 36.79
C ASP A 23 -14.37 -2.96 36.12
N ASP A 24 -13.64 -2.97 34.99
CA ASP A 24 -13.24 -4.15 34.21
C ASP A 24 -12.17 -3.73 33.17
N THR A 25 -11.63 -4.68 32.41
CA THR A 25 -10.76 -4.44 31.25
C THR A 25 -11.56 -4.17 29.97
N VAL A 26 -12.87 -4.46 29.97
CA VAL A 26 -13.75 -4.31 28.81
C VAL A 26 -15.08 -3.71 29.22
N TYR A 27 -15.48 -2.66 28.52
CA TYR A 27 -16.81 -2.07 28.61
C TYR A 27 -17.64 -2.41 27.38
N THR A 28 -18.89 -2.82 27.58
CA THR A 28 -19.85 -3.03 26.50
C THR A 28 -21.15 -2.31 26.79
N LYS A 29 -21.61 -1.49 25.83
CA LYS A 29 -22.92 -0.84 25.86
C LYS A 29 -23.77 -1.27 24.69
N THR A 30 -24.94 -1.79 25.02
CA THR A 30 -25.98 -2.10 24.05
C THR A 30 -26.88 -0.88 23.81
N PHE A 31 -27.27 -0.65 22.55
CA PHE A 31 -28.19 0.43 22.17
C PHE A 31 -29.01 0.07 20.93
N ILE A 32 -30.15 0.75 20.74
CA ILE A 32 -30.97 0.66 19.53
C ILE A 32 -31.04 2.08 18.94
N PRO A 33 -30.59 2.30 17.68
CA PRO A 33 -30.64 3.60 17.06
C PRO A 33 -32.08 3.96 16.66
N ASP A 34 -32.52 5.18 16.98
CA ASP A 34 -33.88 5.66 16.65
C ASP A 34 -34.12 5.74 15.14
N LEU A 35 -33.07 6.08 14.37
CA LEU A 35 -33.11 6.18 12.90
C LEU A 35 -31.71 5.96 12.31
N LEU A 36 -31.61 5.08 11.30
CA LEU A 36 -30.41 4.86 10.49
C LEU A 36 -30.55 5.59 9.15
N ASP A 37 -30.59 6.93 9.21
CA ASP A 37 -30.67 7.78 8.02
C ASP A 37 -29.37 8.59 7.88
N GLY A 38 -28.44 8.05 7.08
CA GLY A 38 -27.12 8.61 6.85
C GLY A 38 -26.03 7.57 6.60
N ASP A 39 -24.90 8.00 6.03
CA ASP A 39 -23.78 7.13 5.66
C ASP A 39 -22.66 7.08 6.73
N THR A 40 -22.67 8.02 7.67
CA THR A 40 -21.61 8.19 8.67
C THR A 40 -22.19 8.36 10.07
N ALA A 41 -21.56 7.69 11.02
CA ALA A 41 -21.80 7.83 12.45
C ALA A 41 -20.52 8.24 13.17
N SER A 42 -20.67 8.77 14.37
CA SER A 42 -19.55 9.14 15.24
C SER A 42 -19.84 8.74 16.68
N ILE A 43 -18.82 8.21 17.34
CA ILE A 43 -18.76 8.01 18.78
C ILE A 43 -17.91 9.14 19.36
N THR A 44 -18.47 9.91 20.29
CA THR A 44 -17.74 10.92 21.05
C THR A 44 -17.74 10.53 22.53
N LEU A 45 -16.59 10.60 23.18
CA LEU A 45 -16.43 10.37 24.61
C LEU A 45 -15.33 11.28 25.15
N THR A 46 -15.29 11.47 26.46
CA THR A 46 -14.15 12.08 27.14
C THR A 46 -13.29 10.97 27.73
N THR A 47 -11.97 11.07 27.57
CA THR A 47 -10.97 10.11 28.04
C THR A 47 -9.93 10.81 28.90
N LYS A 48 -9.29 10.07 29.80
CA LYS A 48 -8.17 10.54 30.62
C LYS A 48 -7.26 9.37 30.95
N SER A 49 -5.95 9.60 30.90
CA SER A 49 -4.90 8.64 31.22
C SER A 49 -4.78 7.46 30.26
N VAL A 50 -5.20 7.62 29.01
CA VAL A 50 -4.97 6.67 27.92
C VAL A 50 -3.48 6.71 27.54
N VAL A 51 -2.84 5.55 27.47
CA VAL A 51 -1.42 5.45 27.09
C VAL A 51 -1.22 5.99 25.66
N PRO A 52 -0.28 6.94 25.45
CA PRO A 52 0.00 7.44 24.12
C PRO A 52 0.52 6.34 23.19
N THR A 53 0.18 6.44 21.89
CA THR A 53 0.69 5.51 20.88
C THR A 53 2.22 5.45 20.90
N ASP A 54 2.76 4.23 21.04
CA ASP A 54 4.20 3.99 21.00
C ASP A 54 4.78 4.34 19.61
N THR A 55 6.05 4.75 19.58
CA THR A 55 6.71 5.03 18.30
C THR A 55 7.09 3.74 17.56
N ALA A 56 6.97 2.58 18.22
CA ALA A 56 7.39 1.28 17.69
C ALA A 56 6.25 0.50 16.98
N GLY A 57 4.98 0.88 17.15
CA GLY A 57 3.87 0.33 16.36
C GLY A 57 3.59 -1.16 16.61
N ILE A 58 4.02 -1.70 17.76
CA ILE A 58 3.85 -3.13 18.10
C ILE A 58 2.41 -3.48 18.50
N GLY A 59 1.55 -2.49 18.70
CA GLY A 59 0.10 -2.60 18.77
C GLY A 59 -0.51 -3.31 19.98
N LEU A 60 0.29 -3.59 21.00
CA LEU A 60 -0.16 -4.19 22.26
C LEU A 60 -0.76 -3.16 23.24
N PHE A 61 -0.45 -1.88 23.06
CA PHE A 61 -0.92 -0.79 23.93
C PHE A 61 -2.26 -0.19 23.52
N TYR A 62 -2.91 -0.74 22.50
CA TYR A 62 -4.09 -0.09 21.94
C TYR A 62 -5.33 -0.37 22.77
N ASP A 63 -6.09 0.69 23.00
CA ASP A 63 -7.43 0.68 23.59
C ASP A 63 -8.46 0.77 22.45
N PRO A 64 -8.81 -0.37 21.82
CA PRO A 64 -9.67 -0.39 20.66
C PRO A 64 -11.13 -0.11 21.02
N VAL A 65 -11.81 0.52 20.07
CA VAL A 65 -13.26 0.73 20.08
C VAL A 65 -13.87 -0.09 18.96
N TYR A 66 -14.88 -0.89 19.30
CA TYR A 66 -15.61 -1.73 18.37
C TYR A 66 -17.08 -1.33 18.30
N VAL A 67 -17.66 -1.50 17.11
CA VAL A 67 -19.11 -1.45 16.88
C VAL A 67 -19.54 -2.77 16.25
N ASN A 68 -20.45 -3.50 16.92
CA ASN A 68 -20.91 -4.82 16.49
C ASN A 68 -19.75 -5.78 16.17
N GLY A 69 -18.68 -5.74 16.99
CA GLY A 69 -17.47 -6.55 16.83
C GLY A 69 -16.49 -6.09 15.74
N ASN A 70 -16.77 -5.00 15.01
CA ASN A 70 -15.84 -4.43 14.03
C ASN A 70 -15.05 -3.28 14.65
N GLU A 71 -13.73 -3.29 14.54
CA GLU A 71 -12.88 -2.21 15.04
C GLU A 71 -13.17 -0.92 14.25
N VAL A 72 -13.52 0.15 14.95
CA VAL A 72 -13.83 1.46 14.34
C VAL A 72 -12.77 2.51 14.63
N GLY A 73 -11.89 2.28 15.61
CA GLY A 73 -10.79 3.17 15.95
C GLY A 73 -10.13 2.77 17.27
N LYS A 74 -9.14 3.56 17.69
CA LYS A 74 -8.38 3.38 18.92
C LYS A 74 -8.32 4.70 19.67
N LEU A 75 -8.40 4.68 21.00
CA LEU A 75 -8.33 5.92 21.79
C LEU A 75 -6.94 6.56 21.71
N ASN A 76 -5.89 5.73 21.66
CA ASN A 76 -4.48 6.14 21.65
C ASN A 76 -4.08 6.99 20.43
N ASP A 77 -4.83 6.89 19.32
CA ASP A 77 -4.60 7.69 18.10
C ASP A 77 -4.84 9.20 18.35
N TYR A 78 -5.57 9.53 19.42
CA TYR A 78 -5.92 10.89 19.80
C TYR A 78 -5.01 11.47 20.89
N ILE A 79 -4.03 10.69 21.35
CA ILE A 79 -3.09 11.04 22.42
C ILE A 79 -1.66 11.07 21.85
N GLY A 80 -1.03 12.25 21.83
CA GLY A 80 0.32 12.41 21.30
C GLY A 80 1.40 11.91 22.27
N ALA A 81 2.43 11.23 21.75
CA ALA A 81 3.53 10.62 22.53
C ALA A 81 4.34 11.57 23.45
N LYS A 82 4.17 12.89 23.34
CA LYS A 82 4.85 13.91 24.17
C LYS A 82 3.94 14.52 25.24
N GLU A 83 2.66 14.18 25.23
CA GLU A 83 1.68 14.76 26.13
C GLU A 83 1.39 13.76 27.25
N GLN A 84 1.59 14.20 28.49
CA GLN A 84 1.21 13.42 29.67
C GLN A 84 -0.32 13.46 29.76
N ASP A 85 -1.00 12.31 29.65
CA ASP A 85 -2.47 12.25 29.48
C ASP A 85 -3.27 12.40 30.78
N ASN A 86 -2.77 13.17 31.75
CA ASN A 86 -3.44 13.32 33.05
C ASN A 86 -4.65 14.28 32.99
N LEU A 87 -4.99 14.82 31.81
CA LEU A 87 -6.07 15.79 31.63
C LEU A 87 -7.17 15.20 30.75
N PRO A 88 -8.46 15.42 31.08
CA PRO A 88 -9.57 14.96 30.26
C PRO A 88 -9.54 15.52 28.83
N ARG A 89 -9.83 14.66 27.86
CA ARG A 89 -9.84 14.97 26.42
C ARG A 89 -11.06 14.42 25.73
N SER A 90 -11.69 15.22 24.88
CA SER A 90 -12.76 14.73 24.03
C SER A 90 -12.20 14.03 22.79
N VAL A 91 -12.53 12.75 22.65
CA VAL A 91 -12.21 11.89 21.51
C VAL A 91 -13.44 11.73 20.64
N THR A 92 -13.28 11.77 19.32
CA THR A 92 -14.37 11.50 18.37
C THR A 92 -13.90 10.56 17.28
N ILE A 93 -14.50 9.37 17.23
CA ILE A 93 -14.23 8.31 16.26
C ILE A 93 -15.37 8.27 15.26
N TYR A 94 -15.05 8.37 13.97
CA TYR A 94 -16.00 8.30 12.87
C TYR A 94 -15.99 6.91 12.24
N PHE A 95 -17.17 6.41 11.87
CA PHE A 95 -17.32 5.10 11.22
C PHE A 95 -18.53 5.08 10.29
N SER A 96 -18.59 4.08 9.41
CA SER A 96 -19.72 3.93 8.49
C SER A 96 -20.94 3.37 9.21
N THR A 97 -22.11 3.95 8.96
CA THR A 97 -23.40 3.43 9.44
C THR A 97 -23.72 2.02 8.92
N LYS A 98 -23.02 1.54 7.87
CA LYS A 98 -23.11 0.15 7.39
C LYS A 98 -22.72 -0.90 8.43
N LEU A 99 -21.99 -0.50 9.48
CA LEU A 99 -21.66 -1.37 10.61
C LEU A 99 -22.82 -1.50 11.61
N LEU A 100 -23.86 -0.67 11.50
CA LEU A 100 -25.04 -0.69 12.35
C LEU A 100 -26.14 -1.56 11.73
N VAL A 101 -26.92 -2.20 12.59
CA VAL A 101 -28.14 -2.92 12.23
C VAL A 101 -29.37 -2.19 12.75
N SER A 102 -30.53 -2.41 12.13
CA SER A 102 -31.79 -1.76 12.53
C SER A 102 -32.31 -2.18 13.91
N GLY A 103 -31.72 -3.20 14.52
CA GLY A 103 -32.09 -3.70 15.84
C GLY A 103 -31.08 -3.31 16.91
N GLU A 104 -30.77 -4.27 17.76
CA GLU A 104 -29.80 -4.11 18.84
C GLU A 104 -28.37 -4.04 18.28
N ASN A 105 -27.62 -3.03 18.75
CA ASN A 105 -26.22 -2.81 18.41
C ASN A 105 -25.40 -2.76 19.71
N ASN A 106 -24.10 -3.00 19.60
CA ASN A 106 -23.16 -2.83 20.71
C ASN A 106 -22.00 -1.89 20.34
N ILE A 107 -21.54 -1.15 21.35
CA ILE A 107 -20.23 -0.49 21.38
C ILE A 107 -19.41 -1.21 22.45
N THR A 108 -18.17 -1.57 22.10
CA THR A 108 -17.21 -2.14 23.04
C THR A 108 -15.97 -1.27 23.08
N ILE A 109 -15.49 -0.97 24.28
CA ILE A 109 -14.20 -0.31 24.53
C ILE A 109 -13.38 -1.29 25.35
N SER A 110 -12.16 -1.57 24.94
CA SER A 110 -11.28 -2.50 25.64
C SER A 110 -10.01 -1.78 26.06
N SER A 111 -9.48 -2.14 27.22
CA SER A 111 -8.15 -1.73 27.65
C SER A 111 -7.08 -2.60 26.99
N GLY A 112 -6.07 -1.93 26.44
CA GLY A 112 -4.84 -2.53 25.95
C GLY A 112 -3.87 -2.81 27.08
N CYS A 113 -2.62 -3.09 26.76
CA CYS A 113 -1.58 -3.24 27.76
C CYS A 113 -1.05 -1.87 28.24
N ASN A 114 -0.59 -1.81 29.49
CA ASN A 114 0.21 -0.70 30.00
C ASN A 114 1.54 -0.56 29.21
N ALA A 115 2.23 0.58 29.37
CA ALA A 115 3.40 0.93 28.57
C ALA A 115 4.61 -0.04 28.68
N ASP A 116 4.68 -0.87 29.72
CA ASP A 116 5.69 -1.92 29.90
C ASP A 116 5.17 -3.34 29.58
N CYS A 117 3.93 -3.46 29.08
CA CYS A 117 3.24 -4.72 28.77
C CYS A 117 3.17 -5.71 29.94
N SER A 118 3.18 -5.23 31.17
CA SER A 118 3.09 -6.06 32.37
C SER A 118 1.65 -6.36 32.77
N ASP A 119 0.69 -5.50 32.42
CA ASP A 119 -0.74 -5.62 32.72
C ASP A 119 -1.58 -4.72 31.78
N TYR A 120 -2.85 -4.47 32.10
CA TYR A 120 -3.76 -3.61 31.33
C TYR A 120 -3.53 -2.11 31.59
N ASP A 121 -3.89 -1.27 30.60
CA ASP A 121 -3.87 0.17 30.79
C ASP A 121 -5.07 0.61 31.65
N ASP A 122 -4.78 1.41 32.66
CA ASP A 122 -5.78 1.98 33.56
C ASP A 122 -6.09 3.41 33.10
N PHE A 123 -7.26 3.60 32.49
CA PHE A 123 -7.75 4.89 32.01
C PHE A 123 -9.22 5.11 32.34
N GLU A 124 -9.62 6.37 32.36
CA GLU A 124 -10.98 6.80 32.62
C GLU A 124 -11.66 7.24 31.32
N PHE A 125 -12.94 6.91 31.15
CA PHE A 125 -13.79 7.54 30.16
C PHE A 125 -15.21 7.84 30.65
N TYR A 126 -15.87 8.82 30.02
CA TYR A 126 -17.24 9.22 30.31
C TYR A 126 -17.88 9.98 29.14
N ASP A 127 -19.16 10.36 29.29
CA ASP A 127 -19.89 11.17 28.30
C ASP A 127 -20.01 10.51 26.91
N LEU A 128 -20.16 9.18 26.85
CA LEU A 128 -20.30 8.40 25.63
C LEU A 128 -21.56 8.78 24.85
N ARG A 129 -21.37 9.30 23.63
CA ARG A 129 -22.42 9.77 22.72
C ARG A 129 -22.26 9.14 21.35
N LEU A 130 -23.37 8.67 20.80
CA LEU A 130 -23.48 8.33 19.38
C LEU A 130 -24.23 9.43 18.65
N LYS A 131 -23.72 9.82 17.48
CA LYS A 131 -24.41 10.69 16.54
C LYS A 131 -24.35 10.07 15.14
N ILE A 132 -25.52 9.88 14.54
CA ILE A 132 -25.68 9.50 13.13
C ILE A 132 -25.95 10.78 12.34
N SER A 133 -25.24 10.99 11.24
CA SER A 133 -25.38 12.20 10.42
C SER A 133 -25.95 11.84 9.04
N PRO A 134 -27.09 12.43 8.63
CA PRO A 134 -27.61 12.28 7.27
C PRO A 134 -26.66 13.03 6.33
N GLU A 135 -26.01 12.27 5.46
CA GLU A 135 -24.96 12.70 4.52
C GLU A 135 -23.68 13.25 5.17
N SER A 136 -22.54 12.92 4.54
CA SER A 136 -21.27 13.53 4.87
C SER A 136 -21.33 15.01 4.53
N THR A 137 -21.81 15.84 5.45
CA THR A 137 -21.27 17.17 5.59
C THR A 137 -19.82 16.98 6.05
N TYR A 138 -18.95 16.60 5.11
CA TYR A 138 -17.57 17.01 5.16
C TYR A 138 -17.64 18.54 5.19
N GLN A 139 -17.79 19.09 6.39
CA GLN A 139 -17.32 20.45 6.61
C GLN A 139 -15.85 20.35 6.24
N TYR A 140 -15.53 20.92 5.08
CA TYR A 140 -14.18 21.24 4.70
C TYR A 140 -13.65 22.16 5.80
N ARG A 141 -13.17 21.55 6.90
CA ARG A 141 -12.42 22.26 7.93
C ARG A 141 -11.10 22.52 7.25
N GLU A 142 -10.82 23.78 6.95
CA GLU A 142 -9.52 24.24 6.44
C GLU A 142 -8.34 23.76 7.30
N ASN A 143 -8.60 23.23 8.49
CA ASN A 143 -7.63 22.72 9.46
C ASN A 143 -7.66 21.19 9.69
N LEU A 144 -8.35 20.39 8.86
CA LEU A 144 -8.17 18.94 8.87
C LEU A 144 -6.79 18.63 8.29
N ARG A 145 -5.79 18.52 9.17
CA ARG A 145 -4.52 17.90 8.78
C ARG A 145 -4.82 16.43 8.51
N PRO A 146 -4.60 15.90 7.30
CA PRO A 146 -4.74 14.47 7.09
C PRO A 146 -3.85 13.75 8.12
N PRO A 147 -4.26 12.57 8.63
CA PRO A 147 -3.41 11.78 9.54
C PRO A 147 -2.09 11.38 8.84
N LEU A 148 -2.04 11.53 7.52
CA LEU A 148 -0.84 11.49 6.71
C LEU A 148 0.07 12.67 7.04
N ARG A 149 1.12 12.38 7.81
CA ARG A 149 2.30 13.25 7.92
C ARG A 149 3.37 12.78 6.96
N LYS A 150 4.06 13.72 6.32
CA LYS A 150 5.30 13.42 5.60
C LYS A 150 6.33 12.87 6.59
N ILE A 151 6.78 11.63 6.40
CA ILE A 151 7.83 11.01 7.24
C ILE A 151 9.20 11.50 6.77
N TRP A 152 9.46 11.41 5.46
CA TRP A 152 10.65 11.96 4.82
C TRP A 152 10.33 12.35 3.36
N SER A 153 11.27 13.04 2.72
CA SER A 153 11.27 13.30 1.28
C SER A 153 12.71 13.32 0.80
N SER A 154 13.01 12.56 -0.26
CA SER A 154 14.36 12.48 -0.82
C SER A 154 14.38 13.01 -2.25
N SER A 155 15.45 13.74 -2.59
CA SER A 155 15.71 14.19 -3.96
C SER A 155 16.71 13.25 -4.59
N ILE A 156 16.20 12.35 -5.41
CA ILE A 156 16.92 11.22 -6.01
C ILE A 156 17.57 11.56 -7.36
N GLY A 157 17.42 12.81 -7.83
CA GLY A 157 17.93 13.25 -9.13
C GLY A 157 17.19 12.59 -10.32
N GLY A 158 17.64 12.91 -11.54
CA GLY A 158 17.02 12.42 -12.77
C GLY A 158 15.90 13.31 -13.32
N TYR A 159 15.58 13.14 -14.60
CA TYR A 159 14.56 13.91 -15.32
C TYR A 159 13.25 13.13 -15.53
N ARG A 160 13.29 11.78 -15.40
CA ARG A 160 12.11 10.90 -15.42
C ARG A 160 12.21 9.84 -14.32
N ASN A 161 11.09 9.57 -13.66
CA ASN A 161 10.95 8.57 -12.60
C ASN A 161 9.95 7.48 -12.99
N THR A 162 10.07 6.29 -12.42
CA THR A 162 9.08 5.22 -12.53
C THR A 162 7.74 5.65 -11.95
N ARG A 163 6.63 5.24 -12.57
CA ARG A 163 5.28 5.54 -12.09
C ARG A 163 4.87 4.71 -10.87
N LEU A 164 5.50 3.54 -10.65
CA LEU A 164 5.15 2.60 -9.59
C LEU A 164 6.42 2.05 -8.93
N PRO A 165 6.86 2.57 -7.77
CA PRO A 165 7.91 1.96 -6.98
C PRO A 165 7.44 0.67 -6.34
N VAL A 166 8.37 -0.25 -6.05
CA VAL A 166 8.07 -1.47 -5.27
C VAL A 166 8.84 -1.47 -3.96
N VAL A 167 8.28 -2.12 -2.93
CA VAL A 167 8.95 -2.27 -1.63
C VAL A 167 9.42 -3.71 -1.50
N SER A 168 10.71 -3.90 -1.20
CA SER A 168 11.27 -5.22 -0.90
C SER A 168 10.84 -5.71 0.48
N GLU A 169 11.01 -7.01 0.77
CA GLU A 169 10.81 -7.55 2.12
C GLU A 169 11.74 -6.91 3.17
N SER A 170 12.93 -6.46 2.76
CA SER A 170 13.90 -5.74 3.60
C SER A 170 13.50 -4.28 3.90
N GLY A 171 12.40 -3.78 3.34
CA GLY A 171 11.94 -2.41 3.55
C GLY A 171 12.69 -1.40 2.69
N GLU A 172 13.10 -1.76 1.47
CA GLU A 172 13.73 -0.84 0.53
C GLU A 172 12.73 -0.48 -0.57
N VAL A 173 12.56 0.81 -0.85
CA VAL A 173 11.79 1.26 -2.01
C VAL A 173 12.70 1.23 -3.23
N LEU A 174 12.33 0.42 -4.20
CA LEU A 174 13.03 0.23 -5.45
C LEU A 174 12.32 1.01 -6.55
N PHE A 175 13.09 1.84 -7.27
CA PHE A 175 12.58 2.71 -8.31
C PHE A 175 13.68 3.01 -9.34
N TYR A 176 13.29 3.56 -10.49
CA TYR A 176 14.23 4.00 -11.51
C TYR A 176 14.34 5.50 -11.61
N THR A 177 15.53 5.94 -12.02
CA THR A 177 15.79 7.30 -12.50
C THR A 177 16.45 7.25 -13.88
N ALA A 178 15.97 8.11 -14.77
CA ALA A 178 16.67 8.46 -16.00
C ALA A 178 17.42 9.77 -15.78
N SER A 179 18.72 9.80 -16.02
CA SER A 179 19.52 11.03 -16.02
C SER A 179 20.03 11.32 -17.42
N LYS A 180 19.95 12.58 -17.85
CA LYS A 180 20.54 13.00 -19.11
C LYS A 180 22.04 12.79 -19.03
N ALA A 181 22.60 11.85 -19.81
CA ALA A 181 24.04 11.78 -19.97
C ALA A 181 24.52 13.09 -20.62
N ASN A 182 25.79 13.44 -20.42
CA ASN A 182 26.47 14.49 -21.19
C ASN A 182 26.09 14.43 -22.68
N PRO A 183 26.17 15.55 -23.44
CA PRO A 183 25.71 15.60 -24.84
C PRO A 183 26.39 14.60 -25.80
N ASP A 184 27.34 13.80 -25.32
CA ASP A 184 27.89 12.66 -26.03
C ASP A 184 28.12 11.45 -25.09
N PRO A 185 27.46 10.29 -25.32
CA PRO A 185 26.43 10.05 -26.33
C PRO A 185 25.02 10.48 -25.84
N PRO A 186 24.05 10.74 -26.74
CA PRO A 186 22.79 11.44 -26.44
C PRO A 186 21.76 10.62 -25.64
N TRP A 187 22.11 9.46 -25.10
CA TRP A 187 21.17 8.56 -24.42
C TRP A 187 21.07 8.89 -22.93
N ASP A 188 19.88 8.80 -22.38
CA ASP A 188 19.67 8.91 -20.94
C ASP A 188 20.30 7.71 -20.22
N LYS A 189 21.18 7.97 -19.25
CA LYS A 189 21.67 6.94 -18.32
C LYS A 189 20.54 6.50 -17.43
N GLN A 190 20.26 5.20 -17.47
CA GLN A 190 19.21 4.58 -16.68
C GLN A 190 19.81 3.96 -15.43
N THR A 191 19.16 4.17 -14.29
CA THR A 191 19.64 3.69 -12.99
C THR A 191 18.50 3.06 -12.21
N ILE A 192 18.75 1.89 -11.64
CA ILE A 192 17.87 1.21 -10.68
C ILE A 192 18.39 1.58 -9.30
N ASN A 193 17.55 2.25 -8.51
CA ASN A 193 17.91 2.74 -7.20
C ASN A 193 17.09 2.03 -6.13
N ALA A 194 17.67 1.91 -4.94
CA ALA A 194 16.97 1.53 -3.74
C ALA A 194 17.18 2.60 -2.67
N ILE A 195 16.10 3.06 -2.03
CA ILE A 195 16.14 3.91 -0.85
C ILE A 195 15.54 3.16 0.34
N ASP A 196 15.99 3.47 1.55
CA ASP A 196 15.47 2.87 2.76
C ASP A 196 14.08 3.48 3.07
N THR A 197 13.06 2.64 3.34
CA THR A 197 11.71 3.13 3.64
C THR A 197 11.63 3.95 4.93
N ARG A 198 12.59 3.82 5.84
CA ARG A 198 12.57 4.44 7.17
C ARG A 198 12.97 5.91 7.14
N ASP A 199 13.99 6.25 6.35
CA ASP A 199 14.59 7.59 6.32
C ASP A 199 14.70 8.19 4.91
N GLY A 200 14.48 7.40 3.84
CA GLY A 200 14.57 7.85 2.46
C GLY A 200 15.99 7.98 1.94
N GLU A 201 16.99 7.46 2.68
CA GLU A 201 18.39 7.49 2.27
C GLU A 201 18.66 6.51 1.13
N LEU A 202 19.52 6.91 0.20
CA LEU A 202 19.93 6.05 -0.92
C LEU A 202 20.78 4.90 -0.40
N VAL A 203 20.27 3.68 -0.52
CA VAL A 203 20.97 2.45 -0.12
C VAL A 203 21.89 1.97 -1.23
N ARG A 204 21.41 1.94 -2.47
CA ARG A 204 22.17 1.47 -3.63
C ARG A 204 21.67 2.04 -4.94
N SER A 205 22.54 2.01 -5.95
CA SER A 205 22.23 2.36 -7.33
C SER A 205 22.97 1.43 -8.31
N HIS A 206 22.29 1.04 -9.39
CA HIS A 206 22.84 0.22 -10.46
C HIS A 206 22.56 0.88 -11.82
N GLU A 207 23.60 1.32 -12.52
CA GLU A 207 23.50 1.85 -13.88
C GLU A 207 23.21 0.69 -14.85
N THR A 208 22.11 0.78 -15.59
CA THR A 208 21.80 -0.19 -16.64
C THR A 208 22.53 0.21 -17.92
N GLY A 209 23.01 -0.77 -18.67
CA GLY A 209 23.69 -0.55 -19.95
C GLY A 209 22.75 -0.33 -21.14
N GLY A 210 21.48 0.01 -20.87
CA GLY A 210 20.41 0.12 -21.87
C GLY A 210 20.41 1.47 -22.59
N SER A 211 20.06 1.45 -23.88
CA SER A 211 20.21 2.60 -24.79
C SER A 211 18.94 3.42 -25.03
N TRP A 212 17.76 2.95 -24.61
CA TRP A 212 16.48 3.63 -24.85
C TRP A 212 15.51 3.41 -23.67
N GLU A 213 14.62 4.40 -23.47
CA GLU A 213 13.65 4.58 -22.37
C GLU A 213 13.26 3.32 -21.56
N LEU A 214 13.22 3.47 -20.23
CA LEU A 214 12.72 2.43 -19.33
C LEU A 214 11.19 2.28 -19.44
N HIS A 215 10.72 1.04 -19.35
CA HIS A 215 9.31 0.74 -19.19
C HIS A 215 8.90 0.72 -17.71
N GLU A 216 7.61 0.99 -17.49
CA GLU A 216 7.05 1.55 -16.25
C GLU A 216 6.96 0.58 -15.04
N HIS A 217 7.64 -0.58 -15.06
CA HIS A 217 7.36 -1.67 -14.10
C HIS A 217 8.61 -2.32 -13.49
N VAL A 218 8.71 -2.27 -12.16
CA VAL A 218 9.63 -3.08 -11.35
C VAL A 218 8.80 -4.16 -10.66
N VAL A 219 9.35 -5.36 -10.48
CA VAL A 219 8.73 -6.40 -9.62
C VAL A 219 9.72 -6.90 -8.61
N TYR A 220 9.30 -7.05 -7.36
CA TYR A 220 10.07 -7.74 -6.32
C TYR A 220 9.50 -9.13 -6.08
N SER A 221 10.36 -10.15 -6.01
CA SER A 221 9.97 -11.51 -5.62
C SER A 221 11.17 -12.30 -5.13
N GLU A 222 11.04 -12.96 -3.96
CA GLU A 222 12.03 -13.89 -3.41
C GLU A 222 13.46 -13.30 -3.34
N GLY A 223 13.60 -12.05 -2.89
CA GLY A 223 14.91 -11.39 -2.78
C GLY A 223 15.49 -10.89 -4.11
N LEU A 224 14.74 -10.98 -5.20
CA LEU A 224 15.14 -10.48 -6.51
C LEU A 224 14.24 -9.36 -6.99
N VAL A 225 14.88 -8.35 -7.57
CA VAL A 225 14.25 -7.24 -8.27
C VAL A 225 14.32 -7.53 -9.75
N PHE A 226 13.16 -7.61 -10.39
CA PHE A 226 13.01 -7.77 -11.82
C PHE A 226 12.70 -6.43 -12.46
N ALA A 227 13.49 -6.15 -13.47
CA ALA A 227 13.65 -4.84 -14.08
C ALA A 227 13.80 -5.03 -15.58
N SER A 228 13.38 -4.07 -16.41
CA SER A 228 13.54 -4.18 -17.85
C SER A 228 13.81 -2.85 -18.54
N ASP A 229 14.61 -2.92 -19.60
CA ASP A 229 14.79 -1.84 -20.58
C ASP A 229 14.33 -2.29 -21.97
N PHE A 230 14.62 -1.49 -23.00
CA PHE A 230 14.31 -1.83 -24.39
C PHE A 230 14.80 -3.23 -24.78
N GLU A 231 16.01 -3.62 -24.40
CA GLU A 231 16.70 -4.80 -24.92
C GLU A 231 16.72 -5.95 -23.93
N ASN A 232 16.48 -5.73 -22.65
CA ASN A 232 16.85 -6.68 -21.62
C ASN A 232 15.87 -6.76 -20.46
N ILE A 233 15.85 -7.92 -19.82
CA ILE A 233 15.35 -8.11 -18.46
C ILE A 233 16.53 -8.34 -17.54
N TYR A 234 16.49 -7.71 -16.38
CA TYR A 234 17.48 -7.81 -15.32
C TYR A 234 16.85 -8.45 -14.10
N ALA A 235 17.58 -9.34 -13.45
CA ALA A 235 17.31 -9.73 -12.07
C ALA A 235 18.45 -9.26 -11.18
N ILE A 236 18.12 -8.52 -10.14
CA ILE A 236 19.08 -7.89 -9.25
C ILE A 236 18.79 -8.38 -7.85
N GLY A 237 19.78 -9.02 -7.22
CA GLY A 237 19.71 -9.41 -5.81
C GLY A 237 20.28 -8.31 -4.91
N ASP A 238 20.48 -8.62 -3.63
CA ASP A 238 21.00 -7.74 -2.57
C ASP A 238 22.43 -7.19 -2.87
N ASN A 239 22.54 -6.32 -3.88
CA ASN A 239 23.71 -5.57 -4.38
C ASN A 239 24.39 -6.08 -5.67
N VAL A 240 23.90 -7.13 -6.33
CA VAL A 240 24.50 -7.59 -7.60
C VAL A 240 23.45 -7.87 -8.67
N LEU A 241 23.82 -7.56 -9.92
CA LEU A 241 23.13 -8.11 -11.08
C LEU A 241 23.31 -9.63 -11.04
N THR A 242 22.21 -10.35 -10.81
CA THR A 242 22.20 -11.81 -10.74
C THR A 242 22.21 -12.41 -12.14
N TRP A 243 21.35 -11.89 -13.03
CA TRP A 243 21.34 -12.28 -14.43
C TRP A 243 20.74 -11.19 -15.30
N LYS A 244 21.07 -11.26 -16.59
CA LYS A 244 20.55 -10.40 -17.66
C LYS A 244 20.06 -11.30 -18.80
N PHE A 245 18.84 -11.05 -19.27
CA PHE A 245 18.22 -11.77 -20.37
C PHE A 245 18.08 -10.86 -21.57
N ASP A 246 18.63 -11.26 -22.72
CA ASP A 246 18.56 -10.52 -23.97
C ASP A 246 17.24 -10.81 -24.71
N LEU A 247 16.47 -9.75 -24.95
CA LEU A 247 15.19 -9.81 -25.66
C LEU A 247 15.35 -9.68 -27.18
N LYS A 248 16.52 -9.26 -27.69
CA LYS A 248 16.75 -9.05 -29.15
C LYS A 248 16.33 -10.24 -30.01
N PRO A 249 16.65 -11.50 -29.66
CA PRO A 249 16.27 -12.65 -30.49
C PRO A 249 14.77 -12.86 -30.63
N TYR A 250 13.97 -12.23 -29.78
CA TYR A 250 12.52 -12.42 -29.70
C TYR A 250 11.73 -11.21 -30.22
N LYS A 251 12.39 -10.12 -30.59
CA LYS A 251 11.77 -8.97 -31.26
C LYS A 251 11.65 -9.24 -32.76
N ASP A 252 10.63 -8.65 -33.38
CA ASP A 252 10.56 -8.57 -34.83
C ASP A 252 11.33 -7.31 -35.30
N GLU A 253 11.65 -7.19 -36.60
CA GLU A 253 12.50 -6.12 -37.18
C GLU A 253 12.03 -4.68 -36.88
N TYR A 254 10.83 -4.50 -36.32
CA TYR A 254 10.27 -3.21 -35.98
C TYR A 254 10.88 -2.58 -34.72
N ASN A 255 11.41 -1.38 -34.89
CA ASN A 255 12.11 -0.51 -33.92
C ASN A 255 11.28 0.01 -32.73
N SER A 256 10.07 -0.50 -32.48
CA SER A 256 9.27 -0.02 -31.35
C SER A 256 9.62 -0.80 -30.08
N ALA A 257 9.72 -0.08 -28.97
CA ALA A 257 10.09 -0.63 -27.68
C ALA A 257 9.08 -1.66 -27.21
N PRO A 258 9.47 -2.94 -26.98
CA PRO A 258 8.52 -3.84 -26.36
C PRO A 258 8.28 -3.33 -24.95
N GLY A 259 7.06 -2.92 -24.66
CA GLY A 259 6.65 -2.60 -23.29
C GLY A 259 6.79 -3.84 -22.42
N VAL A 260 7.97 -4.06 -21.86
CA VAL A 260 8.24 -5.23 -21.02
C VAL A 260 7.63 -4.95 -19.65
N ARG A 261 6.60 -5.72 -19.31
CA ARG A 261 5.91 -5.64 -18.02
C ARG A 261 6.04 -7.02 -17.37
N PRO A 262 7.12 -7.30 -16.62
CA PRO A 262 7.30 -8.60 -16.02
C PRO A 262 6.27 -8.82 -14.91
N VAL A 263 5.83 -10.06 -14.74
CA VAL A 263 5.15 -10.53 -13.53
C VAL A 263 5.82 -11.81 -13.05
N VAL A 264 5.91 -12.00 -11.75
CA VAL A 264 6.54 -13.19 -11.17
C VAL A 264 5.49 -14.06 -10.50
N TYR A 265 5.48 -15.34 -10.86
CA TYR A 265 4.67 -16.35 -10.19
C TYR A 265 5.40 -17.69 -10.16
N ARG A 266 5.41 -18.35 -8.99
CA ARG A 266 6.08 -19.65 -8.76
C ARG A 266 7.48 -19.71 -9.42
N ARG A 267 8.34 -18.75 -9.07
CA ARG A 267 9.72 -18.66 -9.56
C ARG A 267 9.84 -18.60 -11.10
N THR A 268 8.86 -17.99 -11.75
CA THR A 268 8.88 -17.76 -13.20
C THR A 268 8.51 -16.31 -13.47
N VAL A 269 9.38 -15.62 -14.21
CA VAL A 269 9.11 -14.31 -14.78
C VAL A 269 8.36 -14.52 -16.07
N TYR A 270 7.17 -13.96 -16.16
CA TYR A 270 6.38 -13.90 -17.40
C TYR A 270 6.45 -12.50 -17.96
N THR A 271 6.68 -12.38 -19.25
CA THR A 271 6.64 -11.08 -19.92
C THR A 271 6.04 -11.16 -21.31
N THR A 272 5.43 -10.07 -21.76
CA THR A 272 4.93 -9.87 -23.11
C THR A 272 5.93 -9.02 -23.91
N ILE A 273 6.13 -9.38 -25.17
CA ILE A 273 6.82 -8.57 -26.16
C ILE A 273 5.75 -8.00 -27.09
N ASN A 274 5.29 -6.79 -26.79
CA ASN A 274 4.20 -6.09 -27.48
C ASN A 274 4.29 -6.25 -29.00
N ASN A 275 5.34 -5.75 -29.65
CA ASN A 275 5.37 -5.73 -31.12
C ASN A 275 5.54 -7.10 -31.78
N ALA A 276 5.90 -8.14 -31.03
CA ALA A 276 6.13 -9.48 -31.59
C ALA A 276 5.00 -10.47 -31.26
N GLY A 277 4.02 -10.06 -30.44
CA GLY A 277 2.97 -10.96 -29.97
C GLY A 277 3.51 -12.17 -29.22
N LYS A 278 4.67 -12.06 -28.57
CA LYS A 278 5.32 -13.18 -27.85
C LYS A 278 5.17 -13.04 -26.35
N VAL A 279 5.01 -14.17 -25.68
CA VAL A 279 5.09 -14.32 -24.23
C VAL A 279 6.29 -15.19 -23.91
N LEU A 280 7.14 -14.72 -23.00
CA LEU A 280 8.30 -15.45 -22.53
C LEU A 280 8.07 -15.87 -21.09
N ALA A 281 8.44 -17.12 -20.77
CA ALA A 281 8.57 -17.59 -19.41
C ALA A 281 10.03 -17.85 -19.11
N ILE A 282 10.57 -17.18 -18.10
CA ILE A 282 11.99 -17.21 -17.73
C ILE A 282 12.10 -17.67 -16.28
N ASP A 283 13.04 -18.56 -15.96
CA ASP A 283 13.29 -18.94 -14.58
C ASP A 283 13.77 -17.74 -13.77
N ALA A 284 13.02 -17.38 -12.73
CA ALA A 284 13.26 -16.16 -11.97
C ALA A 284 14.64 -16.15 -11.28
N LYS A 285 15.15 -17.34 -10.89
CA LYS A 285 16.43 -17.45 -10.19
C LYS A 285 17.62 -17.42 -11.14
N THR A 286 17.50 -18.03 -12.32
CA THR A 286 18.64 -18.31 -13.20
C THR A 286 18.65 -17.53 -14.50
N GLY A 287 17.53 -16.90 -14.88
CA GLY A 287 17.39 -16.23 -16.17
C GLY A 287 17.28 -17.19 -17.36
N VAL A 288 17.13 -18.49 -17.12
CA VAL A 288 17.00 -19.49 -18.20
C VAL A 288 15.60 -19.42 -18.79
N LEU A 289 15.50 -19.26 -20.11
CA LEU A 289 14.24 -19.35 -20.84
C LEU A 289 13.62 -20.74 -20.65
N LYS A 290 12.37 -20.79 -20.17
CA LYS A 290 11.58 -22.03 -20.03
C LYS A 290 10.81 -22.33 -21.30
N TRP A 291 10.10 -21.34 -21.84
CA TRP A 291 9.32 -21.47 -23.06
C TRP A 291 8.96 -20.11 -23.66
N VAL A 292 8.56 -20.13 -24.92
CA VAL A 292 7.99 -19.00 -25.66
C VAL A 292 6.62 -19.41 -26.18
N TYR A 293 5.65 -18.52 -26.07
CA TYR A 293 4.33 -18.64 -26.69
C TYR A 293 4.12 -17.46 -27.63
N THR A 294 3.56 -17.70 -28.81
CA THR A 294 3.23 -16.64 -29.78
C THR A 294 1.72 -16.56 -29.88
N PHE A 295 1.16 -15.35 -29.73
CA PHE A 295 -0.26 -15.12 -29.95
C PHE A 295 -0.62 -15.41 -31.41
N GLU A 296 -1.69 -16.17 -31.61
CA GLU A 296 -2.23 -16.42 -32.94
C GLU A 296 -3.07 -15.24 -33.40
N THR A 297 -2.88 -14.82 -34.65
CA THR A 297 -3.75 -13.84 -35.31
C THR A 297 -4.92 -14.60 -35.93
N TRP A 298 -6.14 -14.31 -35.46
CA TRP A 298 -7.30 -15.12 -35.82
C TRP A 298 -7.68 -15.01 -37.30
N GLN A 299 -7.64 -13.81 -37.89
CA GLN A 299 -7.79 -13.55 -39.34
C GLN A 299 -7.13 -12.21 -39.69
N GLU A 300 -6.16 -12.21 -40.60
CA GLU A 300 -5.59 -10.99 -41.17
C GLU A 300 -6.56 -10.43 -42.23
N PRO A 301 -6.87 -9.12 -42.24
CA PRO A 301 -7.68 -8.52 -43.30
C PRO A 301 -6.96 -8.67 -44.65
N THR A 302 -7.66 -9.22 -45.64
CA THR A 302 -7.06 -9.52 -46.97
C THR A 302 -7.22 -8.39 -47.98
N ASP A 303 -7.88 -7.31 -47.60
CA ASP A 303 -8.29 -6.22 -48.49
C ASP A 303 -7.14 -5.24 -48.81
N LYS A 304 -6.12 -5.15 -47.94
CA LYS A 304 -4.95 -4.26 -48.10
C LYS A 304 -3.70 -4.84 -47.43
N GLU A 305 -2.56 -4.18 -47.58
CA GLU A 305 -1.39 -4.47 -46.76
C GLU A 305 -1.54 -3.80 -45.38
N TYR A 306 -1.33 -4.56 -44.31
CA TYR A 306 -1.37 -4.08 -42.93
C TYR A 306 -0.04 -4.34 -42.22
N PHE A 307 0.26 -3.52 -41.21
CA PHE A 307 1.18 -3.87 -40.14
C PHE A 307 0.38 -4.42 -38.96
N ILE A 308 0.87 -5.52 -38.37
CA ILE A 308 0.31 -6.07 -37.13
C ILE A 308 1.04 -5.41 -35.96
N SER A 309 0.28 -4.79 -35.08
CA SER A 309 0.76 -4.31 -33.78
C SER A 309 0.10 -5.14 -32.69
N TYR A 310 0.83 -5.47 -31.62
CA TYR A 310 0.19 -5.93 -30.40
C TYR A 310 0.41 -4.94 -29.28
N ASP A 311 -0.68 -4.51 -28.64
CA ASP A 311 -0.62 -3.79 -27.38
C ASP A 311 -0.95 -4.76 -26.24
N SER A 312 -0.20 -4.72 -25.14
CA SER A 312 -0.46 -5.58 -23.99
C SER A 312 -0.70 -4.76 -22.74
N THR A 313 -1.61 -5.23 -21.88
CA THR A 313 -1.88 -4.60 -20.58
C THR A 313 -0.95 -5.16 -19.50
N PHE A 314 -0.99 -4.60 -18.29
CA PHE A 314 -0.20 -5.13 -17.17
C PHE A 314 -0.64 -6.57 -16.86
N PRO A 315 0.28 -7.56 -16.91
CA PRO A 315 -0.05 -8.91 -16.53
C PRO A 315 -0.40 -9.00 -15.04
N ALA A 316 -1.30 -9.92 -14.71
CA ALA A 316 -1.80 -10.08 -13.35
C ALA A 316 -1.70 -11.54 -12.89
N VAL A 317 -1.58 -11.73 -11.58
CA VAL A 317 -1.67 -13.06 -10.96
C VAL A 317 -2.90 -13.09 -10.06
N SER A 318 -3.76 -14.08 -10.24
CA SER A 318 -4.93 -14.28 -9.39
C SER A 318 -5.19 -15.76 -9.16
N LYS A 319 -5.33 -16.15 -7.88
CA LYS A 319 -5.63 -17.53 -7.45
C LYS A 319 -4.77 -18.60 -8.12
N GLY A 320 -3.51 -18.26 -8.37
CA GLY A 320 -2.53 -19.14 -8.97
C GLY A 320 -2.56 -19.24 -10.50
N THR A 321 -3.30 -18.36 -11.16
CA THR A 321 -3.34 -18.19 -12.61
C THR A 321 -2.61 -16.91 -13.00
N VAL A 322 -1.77 -16.98 -14.04
CA VAL A 322 -1.15 -15.80 -14.68
C VAL A 322 -2.05 -15.37 -15.84
N ILE A 323 -2.46 -14.11 -15.83
CA ILE A 323 -3.33 -13.51 -16.83
C ILE A 323 -2.49 -12.54 -17.66
N LEU A 324 -2.42 -12.80 -18.96
CA LEU A 324 -1.73 -12.00 -19.97
C LEU A 324 -2.76 -11.63 -21.03
N ILE A 325 -2.87 -10.35 -21.35
CA ILE A 325 -3.83 -9.84 -22.35
C ILE A 325 -3.04 -9.09 -23.40
N ALA A 326 -3.27 -9.45 -24.66
CA ALA A 326 -2.78 -8.72 -25.82
C ALA A 326 -3.97 -8.36 -26.72
N GLN A 327 -3.98 -7.12 -27.17
CA GLN A 327 -4.84 -6.62 -28.24
C GLN A 327 -4.04 -6.66 -29.54
N VAL A 328 -4.63 -7.24 -30.58
CA VAL A 328 -4.05 -7.24 -31.93
C VAL A 328 -4.67 -6.10 -32.71
N GLU A 329 -3.84 -5.24 -33.30
CA GLU A 329 -4.26 -4.14 -34.15
C GLU A 329 -3.69 -4.29 -35.56
N TYR A 330 -4.53 -4.05 -36.56
CA TYR A 330 -4.14 -4.00 -37.97
C TYR A 330 -4.08 -2.55 -38.42
N ILE A 331 -2.87 -2.08 -38.75
CA ILE A 331 -2.61 -0.70 -39.17
C ILE A 331 -2.38 -0.70 -40.68
N GLU A 332 -3.26 -0.07 -41.45
CA GLU A 332 -3.18 -0.02 -42.91
C GLU A 332 -1.87 0.66 -43.37
N ARG A 333 -1.20 0.06 -44.35
CA ARG A 333 -0.07 0.70 -45.05
C ARG A 333 -0.61 1.76 -46.02
N GLY A 334 -0.21 3.00 -45.80
CA GLY A 334 -0.54 4.15 -46.67
C GLY A 334 0.29 4.24 -47.94
#